data_AF-A0A7C2QGH2-F1
#
_entry.id   AF-A0A7C2QGH2-F1
#
_cell.length_a   1.000
_cell.length_b   1.000
_cell.length_c   1.000
_cell.angle_alpha   90.00
_cell.angle_beta   90.00
_cell.angle_gamma   90.00
#
_symmetry.space_group_name_H-M   'P 1'
#
loop_
_entity.id
_entity.type
_entity.pdbx_description
1 polymer ?
#
loop_
_entity_poly.entity_id
_entity_poly.type
_entity_poly.pdbx_seq_one_letter_code
_entity_poly.pdbx_strand_id
1 'polypeptide(L)'
;MREGRPSHTHWNSQPLGNYGQDLDVGVLGWNVMISALLTLKMYGYRGYFGIDINPERIPVETALTNTMNAIRIANAIIERMDYDRLVEAFYNPAENRGVIEDVYLRAIAPPGTELKPIPKTKY
;
A
#
# COMPACT_ATOMS: atom_id res chain seq x y z
N MET A 1 4.62 8.24 11.98
CA MET A 1 6.01 8.22 12.52
C MET A 1 6.33 9.43 13.42
N ARG A 2 5.35 9.97 14.14
CA ARG A 2 5.45 11.26 14.84
C ARG A 2 6.57 11.34 15.90
N GLU A 3 7.05 10.19 16.36
CA GLU A 3 8.11 10.07 17.37
C GLU A 3 9.52 9.93 16.78
N GLY A 4 9.70 9.83 15.46
CA GLY A 4 11.03 9.74 14.82
C GLY A 4 11.81 8.44 15.10
N ARG A 5 11.17 7.45 15.71
CA ARG A 5 11.77 6.16 16.10
C ARG A 5 11.87 5.06 15.04
N PRO A 6 11.09 5.04 13.94
CA PRO A 6 11.20 3.95 12.98
C PRO A 6 12.48 4.12 12.16
N SER A 7 13.43 3.20 12.36
CA SER A 7 14.69 3.11 11.61
C SER A 7 14.67 2.02 10.55
N HIS A 8 13.87 0.97 10.76
CA HIS A 8 13.79 -0.22 9.92
C HIS A 8 12.39 -0.84 9.99
N THR A 9 11.88 -1.31 8.85
CA THR A 9 10.64 -2.08 8.72
C THR A 9 10.91 -3.49 8.20
N HIS A 10 10.22 -4.49 8.74
CA HIS A 10 10.24 -5.87 8.27
C HIS A 10 8.93 -6.18 7.53
N TRP A 11 9.03 -6.80 6.36
CA TRP A 11 7.89 -7.04 5.48
C TRP A 11 7.66 -8.53 5.26
N ASN A 12 6.43 -8.94 5.52
CA ASN A 12 5.87 -10.26 5.22
C ASN A 12 4.34 -10.17 5.14
N SER A 13 3.68 -11.33 5.06
CA SER A 13 2.23 -11.45 5.07
C SER A 13 1.79 -12.52 6.07
N GLN A 14 0.59 -12.34 6.63
CA GLN A 14 0.03 -13.26 7.63
C GLN A 14 -1.50 -13.26 7.57
N PRO A 15 -2.16 -14.41 7.83
CA PRO A 15 -3.60 -14.45 8.01
C PRO A 15 -4.00 -13.79 9.32
N LEU A 16 -5.21 -13.24 9.37
CA LEU A 16 -5.72 -12.59 10.59
C LEU A 16 -5.92 -13.63 11.71
N GLY A 17 -5.32 -13.37 12.88
CA GLY A 17 -5.56 -14.14 14.10
C GLY A 17 -4.81 -15.48 14.21
N ASN A 18 -3.72 -15.67 13.46
CA ASN A 18 -2.86 -16.85 13.55
C ASN A 18 -1.44 -16.49 14.02
N TYR A 19 -0.61 -17.51 14.23
CA TYR A 19 0.84 -17.36 14.44
C TYR A 19 1.53 -16.63 13.28
N GLY A 20 2.70 -16.04 13.55
CA GLY A 20 3.56 -15.44 12.52
C GLY A 20 4.01 -16.50 11.52
N GLN A 21 3.47 -16.45 10.31
CA GLN A 21 3.75 -17.41 9.25
C GLN A 21 4.83 -16.93 8.28
N ASP A 22 5.18 -15.65 8.33
CA ASP A 22 6.22 -15.03 7.50
C ASP A 22 6.04 -15.31 6.00
N LEU A 23 4.81 -15.20 5.50
CA LEU A 23 4.51 -15.48 4.08
C LEU A 23 5.05 -14.37 3.18
N ASP A 24 5.15 -14.66 1.87
CA ASP A 24 5.50 -13.70 0.81
C ASP A 24 4.70 -12.38 0.96
N VAL A 25 5.42 -11.26 0.81
CA VAL A 25 4.86 -9.93 1.09
C VAL A 25 3.61 -9.65 0.23
N GLY A 26 2.53 -9.24 0.90
CA GLY A 26 1.29 -8.84 0.24
C GLY A 26 0.41 -9.99 -0.26
N VAL A 27 0.81 -11.26 -0.11
CA VAL A 27 0.05 -12.40 -0.67
C VAL A 27 -1.36 -12.54 -0.09
N LEU A 28 -1.60 -12.14 1.17
CA LEU A 28 -2.93 -12.14 1.79
C LEU A 28 -3.54 -10.75 1.96
N GLY A 29 -2.73 -9.69 1.91
CA GLY A 29 -3.11 -8.34 2.34
C GLY A 29 -2.48 -7.24 1.48
N TRP A 30 -2.61 -7.34 0.16
CA TRP A 30 -1.99 -6.40 -0.79
C TRP A 30 -2.43 -4.94 -0.57
N ASN A 31 -3.70 -4.72 -0.20
CA ASN A 31 -4.23 -3.39 0.12
C ASN A 31 -3.62 -2.80 1.41
N VAL A 32 -3.36 -3.64 2.39
CA VAL A 32 -2.67 -3.25 3.63
C VAL A 32 -1.21 -2.89 3.33
N MET A 33 -0.52 -3.70 2.51
CA MET A 33 0.84 -3.41 2.05
C MET A 33 0.93 -2.05 1.36
N ILE A 34 0.03 -1.77 0.40
CA ILE A 34 0.01 -0.47 -0.31
C ILE A 34 -0.23 0.69 0.66
N SER A 35 -1.20 0.54 1.57
CA SER A 35 -1.53 1.59 2.54
C SER A 35 -0.37 1.87 3.50
N ALA A 36 0.36 0.83 3.91
CA ALA A 36 1.56 0.95 4.73
C ALA A 36 2.67 1.70 3.96
N LEU A 37 2.98 1.29 2.73
CA LEU A 37 3.98 1.96 1.90
C LEU A 37 3.62 3.42 1.60
N LEU A 38 2.35 3.70 1.29
CA LEU A 38 1.85 5.07 1.12
C LEU A 38 2.09 5.89 2.39
N THR A 39 1.79 5.33 3.57
CA THR A 39 2.05 6.00 4.84
C THR A 39 3.54 6.31 5.01
N LEU A 40 4.44 5.35 4.76
CA LEU A 40 5.88 5.60 4.85
C LEU A 40 6.33 6.71 3.91
N LYS A 41 5.83 6.72 2.66
CA LYS A 41 6.11 7.77 1.68
C LYS A 41 5.61 9.14 2.13
N MET A 42 4.37 9.23 2.59
CA MET A 42 3.77 10.49 3.06
C MET A 42 4.50 11.06 4.28
N TYR A 43 5.09 10.19 5.11
CA TYR A 43 5.96 10.60 6.23
C TYR A 43 7.41 10.90 5.82
N GLY A 44 7.77 10.74 4.53
CA GLY A 44 9.13 10.97 4.04
C GLY A 44 10.15 9.99 4.62
N TYR A 45 9.74 8.76 4.91
CA TYR A 45 10.60 7.74 5.50
C TYR A 45 11.83 7.45 4.63
N ARG A 46 13.02 7.46 5.26
CA ARG A 46 14.32 7.17 4.62
C ARG A 46 15.10 6.04 5.29
N GLY A 47 14.45 5.28 6.17
CA GLY A 47 15.05 4.14 6.85
C GLY A 47 15.13 2.91 5.96
N TYR A 48 15.46 1.77 6.58
CA TYR A 48 15.69 0.52 5.87
C TYR A 48 14.41 -0.30 5.68
N PHE A 49 14.39 -1.11 4.62
CA PHE A 49 13.36 -2.09 4.30
C PHE A 49 13.99 -3.49 4.34
N GLY A 50 13.51 -4.35 5.22
CA GLY A 50 13.89 -5.77 5.31
C GLY A 50 12.77 -6.66 4.82
N ILE A 51 13.11 -7.68 4.03
CA ILE A 51 12.21 -8.79 3.71
C ILE A 51 12.41 -9.83 4.81
N ASP A 52 11.33 -10.24 5.47
CA ASP A 52 11.35 -11.13 6.62
C ASP A 52 10.36 -12.28 6.44
N ILE A 53 10.68 -13.17 5.50
CA ILE A 53 9.80 -14.25 5.06
C ILE A 53 10.40 -15.64 5.37
N ASN A 54 9.53 -16.63 5.54
CA ASN A 54 9.83 -18.04 5.64
C ASN A 54 9.20 -18.80 4.45
N PRO A 55 9.96 -19.06 3.37
CA PRO A 55 9.44 -19.72 2.17
C PRO A 55 9.08 -21.19 2.41
N GLU A 56 7.86 -21.46 2.85
CA GLU A 56 7.36 -22.83 3.02
C GLU A 56 6.85 -23.40 1.70
N ARG A 57 7.49 -24.47 1.22
CA ARG A 57 7.09 -25.22 -0.01
C ARG A 57 7.20 -24.42 -1.32
N ILE A 58 8.02 -23.37 -1.33
CA ILE A 58 8.37 -22.60 -2.52
C ILE A 58 9.90 -22.42 -2.54
N PRO A 59 10.57 -22.45 -3.71
CA PRO A 59 11.99 -22.14 -3.79
C PRO A 59 12.27 -20.71 -3.28
N VAL A 60 13.36 -20.55 -2.51
CA VAL A 60 13.72 -19.27 -1.89
C VAL A 60 13.85 -18.14 -2.91
N GLU A 61 14.52 -18.38 -4.03
CA GLU A 61 14.68 -17.38 -5.09
C GLU A 61 13.35 -16.94 -5.68
N THR A 62 12.40 -17.85 -5.82
CA THR A 62 11.05 -17.56 -6.31
C THR A 62 10.29 -16.69 -5.29
N ALA A 63 10.34 -17.02 -4.00
CA ALA A 63 9.69 -16.26 -2.93
C ALA A 63 10.24 -14.82 -2.81
N LEU A 64 11.57 -14.68 -2.87
CA LEU A 64 12.23 -13.38 -2.89
C LEU A 64 11.83 -12.56 -4.12
N THR A 65 11.83 -13.18 -5.30
CA THR A 65 11.44 -12.52 -6.56
C THR A 65 9.99 -12.02 -6.49
N ASN A 66 9.07 -12.87 -6.03
CA ASN A 66 7.67 -12.50 -5.86
C ASN A 66 7.49 -11.34 -4.89
N THR A 67 8.15 -11.39 -3.73
CA THR A 67 8.13 -10.33 -2.73
C THR A 67 8.66 -9.00 -3.27
N MET A 68 9.81 -9.01 -3.96
CA MET A 68 10.37 -7.80 -4.57
C MET A 68 9.44 -7.23 -5.64
N ASN A 69 8.80 -8.09 -6.44
CA ASN A 69 7.80 -7.68 -7.42
C ASN A 69 6.56 -7.08 -6.77
N ALA A 70 6.05 -7.67 -5.68
CA ALA A 70 4.91 -7.14 -4.94
C ALA A 70 5.17 -5.72 -4.42
N ILE A 71 6.35 -5.48 -3.83
CA ILE A 71 6.75 -4.15 -3.36
C ILE A 71 6.91 -3.17 -4.53
N ARG A 72 7.53 -3.59 -5.64
CA ARG A 72 7.66 -2.74 -6.85
C ARG A 72 6.31 -2.37 -7.44
N ILE A 73 5.38 -3.33 -7.51
CA ILE A 73 4.01 -3.08 -7.96
C ILE A 73 3.37 -2.06 -7.03
N ALA A 74 3.38 -2.29 -5.72
CA ALA A 74 2.82 -1.37 -4.74
C ALA A 74 3.40 0.05 -4.86
N ASN A 75 4.72 0.17 -5.05
CA ASN A 75 5.37 1.45 -5.34
C ASN A 75 4.83 2.10 -6.62
N ALA A 76 4.71 1.35 -7.72
CA ALA A 76 4.09 1.87 -8.94
C ALA A 76 2.64 2.33 -8.70
N ILE A 77 1.89 1.66 -7.79
CA ILE A 77 0.54 2.06 -7.41
C ILE A 77 0.52 3.37 -6.64
N ILE A 78 1.40 3.56 -5.65
CA ILE A 78 1.43 4.82 -4.90
C ILE A 78 1.95 5.96 -5.76
N GLU A 79 2.89 5.74 -6.69
CA GLU A 79 3.41 6.81 -7.55
C GLU A 79 2.37 7.38 -8.52
N ARG A 80 1.37 6.58 -8.92
CA ARG A 80 0.28 7.03 -9.81
C ARG A 80 -0.91 7.68 -9.09
N MET A 81 -0.89 7.77 -7.76
CA MET A 81 -1.98 8.39 -7.01
C MET A 81 -2.01 9.90 -7.27
N ASP A 82 -3.21 10.46 -7.33
CA ASP A 82 -3.43 11.90 -7.34
C ASP A 82 -3.25 12.44 -5.91
N TYR A 83 -2.02 12.87 -5.60
CA TYR A 83 -1.66 13.34 -4.25
C TYR A 83 -2.36 14.64 -3.88
N ASP A 84 -2.64 15.51 -4.84
CA ASP A 84 -3.33 16.77 -4.58
C ASP A 84 -4.75 16.49 -4.09
N ARG A 85 -5.49 15.62 -4.80
CA ARG A 85 -6.83 15.18 -4.37
C ARG A 85 -6.79 14.39 -3.08
N LEU A 86 -5.78 13.54 -2.89
CA LEU A 86 -5.63 12.75 -1.66
C LEU A 86 -5.43 13.65 -0.43
N VAL A 87 -4.52 14.61 -0.52
CA VAL A 87 -4.20 15.54 0.57
C VAL A 87 -5.38 16.46 0.88
N GLU A 88 -6.01 17.02 -0.16
CA GLU A 88 -7.21 17.85 -0.01
C GLU A 88 -8.33 17.09 0.70
N ALA A 89 -8.62 15.85 0.26
CA ALA A 89 -9.64 15.03 0.87
C ALA A 89 -9.35 14.66 2.33
N PHE A 90 -8.07 14.49 2.66
CA PHE A 90 -7.63 14.21 4.02
C PHE A 90 -7.86 15.40 4.97
N TYR A 91 -7.54 16.63 4.52
CA TYR A 91 -7.71 17.84 5.34
C TYR A 91 -9.13 18.39 5.36
N ASN A 92 -9.90 18.20 4.27
CA ASN A 92 -11.27 18.69 4.12
C ASN A 92 -12.27 17.53 3.87
N PRO A 93 -12.42 16.58 4.80
CA PRO A 93 -13.19 15.35 4.56
C PRO A 93 -14.71 15.58 4.41
N ALA A 94 -15.26 16.67 4.96
CA ALA A 94 -16.68 16.99 4.82
C ALA A 94 -17.08 17.18 3.35
N GLU A 95 -16.27 17.95 2.62
CA GLU A 95 -16.48 18.29 1.21
C GLU A 95 -16.01 17.19 0.26
N ASN A 96 -15.24 16.21 0.74
CA ASN A 96 -14.50 15.25 -0.09
C ASN A 96 -14.78 13.78 0.26
N ARG A 97 -15.94 13.47 0.85
CA ARG A 97 -16.31 12.08 1.19
C ARG A 97 -16.25 11.17 -0.05
N GLY A 98 -15.52 10.06 0.06
CA GLY A 98 -15.35 9.10 -1.04
C GLY A 98 -14.20 9.42 -2.00
N VAL A 99 -13.55 10.58 -1.89
CA VAL A 99 -12.45 10.98 -2.77
C VAL A 99 -11.20 10.12 -2.55
N ILE A 100 -10.89 9.75 -1.30
CA ILE A 100 -9.71 8.91 -0.99
C ILE A 100 -9.88 7.53 -1.65
N GLU A 101 -11.07 6.94 -1.53
CA GLU A 101 -11.42 5.68 -2.17
C GLU A 101 -11.35 5.80 -3.69
N ASP A 102 -11.86 6.89 -4.28
CA ASP A 102 -11.76 7.13 -5.73
C ASP A 102 -10.31 7.25 -6.20
N VAL A 103 -9.46 7.99 -5.47
CA VAL A 103 -8.01 8.08 -5.78
C VAL A 103 -7.36 6.71 -5.72
N TYR A 104 -7.67 5.92 -4.68
CA TYR A 104 -7.12 4.57 -4.55
C TYR A 104 -7.61 3.62 -5.67
N LEU A 105 -8.90 3.64 -5.98
CA LEU A 105 -9.51 2.81 -7.03
C LEU A 105 -8.94 3.14 -8.41
N ARG A 106 -8.84 4.44 -8.73
CA ARG A 106 -8.22 4.93 -9.98
C ARG A 106 -6.75 4.57 -10.07
N ALA A 107 -6.04 4.63 -8.95
CA ALA A 107 -4.69 4.12 -8.89
C ALA A 107 -4.74 2.64 -9.24
N ILE A 108 -5.35 1.74 -8.47
CA ILE A 108 -5.25 0.28 -8.69
C ILE A 108 -5.74 -0.21 -10.06
N ALA A 109 -6.66 0.51 -10.71
CA ALA A 109 -7.27 0.09 -11.96
C ALA A 109 -6.24 -0.21 -13.07
N PRO A 110 -6.44 -1.27 -13.86
CA PRO A 110 -5.67 -1.49 -15.08
C PRO A 110 -5.81 -0.31 -16.05
N PRO A 111 -4.76 0.02 -16.83
CA PRO A 111 -4.85 1.03 -17.88
C PRO A 111 -6.01 0.75 -18.84
N GLY A 112 -6.78 1.79 -19.20
CA GLY A 112 -7.94 1.68 -20.09
C GLY A 112 -9.25 1.27 -19.40
N THR A 113 -9.26 1.05 -18.08
CA THR A 113 -10.50 0.80 -17.34
C THR A 113 -11.39 2.05 -17.34
N GLU A 114 -12.62 1.92 -17.82
CA GLU A 114 -13.62 2.99 -17.75
C GLU A 114 -14.16 3.11 -16.32
N LEU A 115 -13.81 4.20 -15.63
CA LEU A 115 -14.25 4.47 -14.26
C LEU A 115 -15.24 5.63 -14.23
N LYS A 116 -16.39 5.41 -13.59
CA LYS A 116 -17.40 6.46 -13.41
C LYS A 116 -16.84 7.60 -12.55
N PRO A 117 -17.20 8.86 -12.83
CA PRO A 117 -16.87 9.96 -11.93
C PRO A 117 -17.66 9.80 -10.63
N ILE A 118 -17.03 10.15 -9.50
CA ILE A 118 -17.77 10.29 -8.25
C ILE A 118 -18.72 11.51 -8.34
N PRO A 119 -19.94 11.41 -7.79
CA PRO A 119 -20.84 12.56 -7.71
C PRO A 119 -20.20 13.68 -6.89
N LYS A 120 -20.51 14.94 -7.22
CA LYS A 120 -20.16 16.06 -6.34
C LYS A 120 -20.90 15.89 -5.01
N THR A 121 -20.13 15.82 -3.93
CA THR A 121 -20.60 15.90 -2.55
C THR A 121 -21.29 17.25 -2.35
N LYS A 122 -22.52 17.22 -1.79
CA LYS A 122 -23.39 18.40 -1.58
C LYS A 122 -23.44 18.85 -0.10
N TYR A 123 -22.54 18.36 0.73
CA TYR A 123 -22.58 18.62 2.17
C TYR A 123 -21.75 19.84 2.48
#